data_AF-A0A955AZE5-F1
#
_entry.id   AF-A0A955AZE5-F1
#
_cell.length_a   1.000
_cell.length_b   1.000
_cell.length_c   1.000
_cell.angle_alpha   90.00
_cell.angle_beta   90.00
_cell.angle_gamma   90.00
#
_symmetry.space_group_name_H-M   'P 1'
#
loop_
_entity.id
_entity.type
_entity.pdbx_description
1 polymer ?
#
loop_
_entity_poly.entity_id
_entity_poly.type
_entity_poly.pdbx_seq_one_letter_code
_entity_poly.pdbx_strand_id
1 'polypeptide(L)'
;MSAGSQKRTRSDRVASVTLPPGRVARTRYYLQQPDVLVRLGLCVLAALAMWLITGAWTPAFPYRTGYVPPRDVVARVEFSVEDAARTEALRQQARSETLTLYENRSQPLTQLQQALKDKVFLLTAAESYDALEAPAKTVWREFLPETLRAEMSDEAVVFQDFKDALQRDTQLESFQRAVHNALTDWERDGILKSLSHGPNEGNQSVILVHPADAENTTHRVEVKDVRIPEFDAKLNSRLVEEFRKEGVPEQHVDLMAKLVFHWLKPRLEPTLT
;
A
#
# COMPACT_ATOMS: atom_id res chain seq x y z
N MET A 1 -59.46 -135.78 34.95
CA MET A 1 -58.70 -134.96 35.92
C MET A 1 -58.18 -133.71 35.20
N SER A 2 -58.43 -132.54 35.80
CA SER A 2 -57.67 -131.25 35.76
C SER A 2 -57.13 -130.70 34.42
N ALA A 3 -57.14 -129.40 34.09
CA ALA A 3 -57.40 -128.18 34.83
C ALA A 3 -57.93 -127.12 33.83
N GLY A 4 -58.82 -126.25 34.32
CA GLY A 4 -59.55 -125.26 33.52
C GLY A 4 -58.66 -124.16 32.93
N SER A 5 -58.85 -123.92 31.64
CA SER A 5 -58.33 -122.76 30.91
C SER A 5 -58.88 -121.47 31.53
N GLN A 6 -57.99 -120.67 32.12
CA GLN A 6 -58.27 -119.36 32.71
C GLN A 6 -58.76 -118.39 31.62
N LYS A 7 -60.01 -117.91 31.74
CA LYS A 7 -60.61 -116.93 30.82
C LYS A 7 -59.87 -115.60 30.92
N ARG A 8 -59.01 -115.29 29.94
CA ARG A 8 -58.44 -113.95 29.76
C ARG A 8 -59.56 -112.96 29.44
N THR A 9 -59.71 -111.95 30.29
CA THR A 9 -60.69 -110.88 30.13
C THR A 9 -60.23 -109.87 29.08
N ARG A 10 -61.21 -109.27 28.40
CA ARG A 10 -61.03 -108.34 27.28
C ARG A 10 -60.19 -107.09 27.63
N SER A 11 -60.05 -106.78 28.92
CA SER A 11 -59.27 -105.66 29.45
C SER A 11 -57.76 -105.81 29.23
N ASP A 12 -57.22 -107.03 29.31
CA ASP A 12 -55.77 -107.27 29.14
C ASP A 12 -55.31 -107.11 27.69
N ARG A 13 -56.22 -107.22 26.72
CA ARG A 13 -55.94 -106.94 25.29
C ARG A 13 -55.92 -105.45 24.95
N VAL A 14 -56.54 -104.60 25.76
CA VAL A 14 -56.61 -103.15 25.51
C VAL A 14 -55.42 -102.42 26.16
N ALA A 15 -54.89 -102.96 27.26
CA ALA A 15 -53.71 -102.40 27.94
C ALA A 15 -52.39 -102.54 27.15
N SER A 16 -52.32 -103.39 26.12
CA SER A 16 -51.10 -103.62 25.33
C SER A 16 -50.98 -102.73 24.08
N VAL A 17 -51.88 -101.75 23.87
CA VAL A 17 -51.81 -100.82 22.73
C VAL A 17 -51.22 -99.49 23.20
N THR A 18 -49.89 -99.39 23.18
CA THR A 18 -49.20 -98.11 23.36
C THR A 18 -49.31 -97.30 22.06
N LEU A 19 -50.02 -96.17 22.09
CA LEU A 19 -50.12 -95.27 20.95
C LEU A 19 -48.76 -94.58 20.69
N PRO A 20 -48.32 -94.44 19.43
CA PRO A 20 -47.07 -93.77 19.10
C PRO A 20 -47.11 -92.30 19.55
N PRO A 21 -45.98 -91.73 20.01
CA PRO A 21 -45.94 -90.37 20.53
C PRO A 21 -46.34 -89.35 19.46
N GLY A 22 -47.15 -88.36 19.85
CA GLY A 22 -47.65 -87.30 18.96
C GLY A 22 -46.53 -86.44 18.37
N ARG A 23 -46.76 -85.84 17.19
CA ARG A 23 -45.77 -85.06 16.41
C ARG A 23 -45.08 -83.95 17.23
N VAL A 24 -45.81 -83.28 18.12
CA VAL A 24 -45.29 -82.20 18.99
C VAL A 24 -44.37 -82.75 20.09
N ALA A 25 -44.67 -83.91 20.65
CA ALA A 25 -43.79 -84.57 21.62
C ALA A 25 -42.48 -85.01 20.95
N ARG A 26 -42.57 -85.44 19.69
CA ARG A 26 -41.42 -85.86 18.89
C ARG A 26 -40.52 -84.68 18.48
N THR A 27 -41.08 -83.54 18.07
CA THR A 27 -40.29 -82.33 17.79
C THR A 27 -39.60 -81.80 19.04
N ARG A 28 -40.28 -81.84 20.20
CA ARG A 28 -39.67 -81.47 21.49
C ARG A 28 -38.52 -82.41 21.88
N TYR A 29 -38.66 -83.70 21.63
CA TYR A 29 -37.59 -84.67 21.86
C TYR A 29 -36.37 -84.43 20.95
N TYR A 30 -36.57 -84.14 19.67
CA TYR A 30 -35.47 -83.80 18.75
C TYR A 30 -34.81 -82.46 19.09
N LEU A 31 -35.57 -81.47 19.56
CA LEU A 31 -35.03 -80.19 20.04
C LEU A 31 -34.20 -80.33 21.33
N GLN A 32 -34.40 -81.41 22.10
CA GLN A 32 -33.60 -81.71 23.29
C GLN A 32 -32.30 -82.47 22.96
N GLN A 33 -32.13 -82.93 21.72
CA GLN A 33 -30.89 -83.59 21.32
C GLN A 33 -29.79 -82.53 21.06
N PRO A 34 -28.63 -82.65 21.72
CA PRO A 34 -27.57 -81.66 21.62
C PRO A 34 -27.03 -81.51 20.18
N ASP A 35 -26.99 -82.59 19.39
CA ASP A 35 -26.53 -82.55 17.99
C ASP A 35 -27.43 -81.67 17.10
N VAL A 36 -28.75 -81.73 17.29
CA VAL A 36 -29.71 -80.91 16.51
C VAL A 36 -29.59 -79.43 16.88
N LEU A 37 -29.41 -79.13 18.17
CA LEU A 37 -29.19 -77.76 18.65
C LEU A 37 -27.91 -77.14 18.09
N VAL A 38 -26.82 -77.91 18.00
CA VAL A 38 -25.55 -77.45 17.42
C VAL A 38 -25.71 -77.11 15.94
N ARG A 39 -26.37 -77.97 15.16
CA ARG A 39 -26.62 -77.71 13.73
C ARG A 39 -27.52 -76.49 13.50
N LEU A 40 -28.57 -76.36 14.31
CA LEU A 40 -29.46 -75.19 14.26
C LEU A 40 -28.70 -73.90 14.62
N GLY A 41 -27.89 -73.95 15.67
CA GLY A 41 -27.05 -72.83 16.09
C GLY A 41 -26.07 -72.40 15.01
N LEU A 42 -25.42 -73.37 14.32
CA LEU A 42 -24.52 -73.08 13.20
C LEU A 42 -25.24 -72.39 12.04
N CYS A 43 -26.45 -72.84 11.68
CA CYS A 43 -27.25 -72.21 10.64
C CYS A 43 -27.65 -70.78 10.99
N VAL A 44 -28.05 -70.53 12.24
CA VAL A 44 -28.39 -69.17 12.72
C VAL A 44 -27.15 -68.27 12.71
N LEU A 45 -26.01 -68.79 13.15
CA LEU A 45 -24.75 -68.06 13.15
C LEU A 45 -24.32 -67.69 11.73
N ALA A 46 -24.43 -68.61 10.77
CA ALA A 46 -24.15 -68.34 9.36
C ALA A 46 -25.10 -67.27 8.77
N ALA A 47 -26.39 -67.32 9.12
CA ALA A 47 -27.36 -66.30 8.68
C ALA A 47 -27.04 -64.92 9.26
N LEU A 48 -26.67 -64.84 10.55
CA LEU A 48 -26.25 -63.59 11.19
C LEU A 48 -24.96 -63.06 10.55
N ALA A 49 -23.98 -63.91 10.27
CA ALA A 49 -22.74 -63.52 9.60
C ALA A 49 -23.02 -62.96 8.19
N MET A 50 -23.89 -63.61 7.40
CA MET A 50 -24.28 -63.11 6.07
C MET A 50 -25.00 -61.77 6.16
N TRP A 51 -25.91 -61.60 7.11
CA TRP A 51 -26.64 -60.35 7.31
C TRP A 51 -25.69 -59.21 7.71
N LEU A 52 -24.69 -59.51 8.55
CA LEU A 52 -23.67 -58.56 8.97
C LEU A 52 -22.76 -58.14 7.82
N ILE A 53 -22.28 -59.10 7.02
CA ILE A 53 -21.33 -58.87 5.92
C ILE A 53 -21.98 -58.12 4.76
N THR A 54 -23.23 -58.45 4.42
CA THR A 54 -23.92 -57.79 3.31
C THR A 54 -24.32 -56.35 3.64
N GLY A 55 -24.26 -55.93 4.91
CA GLY A 55 -24.58 -54.57 5.33
C GLY A 55 -25.97 -54.16 4.85
N ALA A 56 -26.93 -55.10 4.86
CA ALA A 56 -28.26 -54.94 4.29
C ALA A 56 -29.09 -53.82 4.95
N TRP A 57 -28.58 -53.27 6.06
CA TRP A 57 -29.12 -52.09 6.74
C TRP A 57 -28.62 -50.76 6.17
N THR A 58 -27.66 -50.75 5.23
CA THR A 58 -27.16 -49.51 4.62
C THR A 58 -28.04 -49.08 3.44
N PRO A 59 -28.65 -47.89 3.47
CA PRO A 59 -29.47 -47.43 2.37
C PRO A 59 -28.61 -47.22 1.12
N ALA A 60 -29.14 -47.58 -0.05
CA ALA A 60 -28.46 -47.36 -1.32
C ALA A 60 -28.20 -45.85 -1.50
N PHE A 61 -26.97 -45.52 -1.88
CA PHE A 61 -26.57 -44.13 -2.07
C PHE A 61 -27.35 -43.50 -3.23
N PRO A 62 -28.08 -42.40 -3.02
CA PRO A 62 -29.05 -41.90 -3.99
C PRO A 62 -28.43 -41.12 -5.16
N TYR A 63 -27.13 -40.84 -5.13
CA TYR A 63 -26.43 -40.08 -6.16
C TYR A 63 -25.27 -40.88 -6.75
N ARG A 64 -25.02 -40.67 -8.04
CA ARG A 64 -23.90 -41.26 -8.77
C ARG A 64 -23.16 -40.17 -9.53
N THR A 65 -21.89 -40.41 -9.85
CA THR A 65 -21.12 -39.54 -10.73
C THR A 65 -21.85 -39.41 -12.08
N GLY A 66 -22.12 -38.17 -12.50
CA GLY A 66 -22.90 -37.87 -13.71
C GLY A 66 -24.42 -37.82 -13.52
N TYR A 67 -24.94 -38.06 -12.31
CA TYR A 67 -26.37 -37.88 -12.03
C TYR A 67 -26.75 -36.40 -12.05
N VAL A 68 -27.67 -36.03 -12.96
CA VAL A 68 -28.29 -34.70 -13.01
C VAL A 68 -29.62 -34.77 -12.26
N PRO A 69 -29.78 -34.06 -11.12
CA PRO A 69 -31.02 -34.11 -10.36
C PRO A 69 -32.18 -33.48 -11.17
N PRO A 70 -33.40 -34.03 -11.09
CA PRO A 70 -34.58 -33.48 -11.77
C PRO A 70 -35.13 -32.20 -11.12
N ARG A 71 -34.55 -31.78 -10.00
CA ARG A 71 -34.90 -30.53 -9.30
C ARG A 71 -33.84 -29.48 -9.57
N ASP A 72 -34.27 -28.23 -9.67
CA ASP A 72 -33.35 -27.11 -9.74
C ASP A 72 -32.51 -27.01 -8.47
N VAL A 73 -31.21 -26.90 -8.66
CA VAL A 73 -30.26 -26.68 -7.56
C VAL A 73 -30.18 -25.17 -7.34
N VAL A 74 -30.91 -24.70 -6.33
CA VAL A 74 -30.92 -23.27 -5.96
C VAL A 74 -29.88 -23.02 -4.88
N ALA A 75 -29.10 -21.97 -5.04
CA ALA A 75 -28.17 -21.53 -4.01
C ALA A 75 -28.96 -21.04 -2.79
N ARG A 76 -28.66 -21.59 -1.60
CA ARG A 76 -29.27 -21.10 -0.35
C ARG A 76 -28.71 -19.75 0.08
N VAL A 77 -27.50 -19.44 -0.36
CA VAL A 77 -26.77 -18.21 -0.09
C VAL A 77 -26.51 -17.50 -1.39
N GLU A 78 -26.64 -16.18 -1.35
CA GLU A 78 -26.21 -15.33 -2.45
C GLU A 78 -24.68 -15.45 -2.55
N PHE A 79 -24.19 -15.87 -3.71
CA PHE A 79 -22.78 -15.85 -4.04
C PHE A 79 -22.61 -14.99 -5.28
N SER A 80 -21.64 -14.08 -5.23
CA SER A 80 -21.22 -13.32 -6.39
C SER A 80 -19.87 -13.83 -6.87
N VAL A 81 -19.65 -13.75 -8.18
CA VAL A 81 -18.33 -13.98 -8.76
C VAL A 81 -17.57 -12.67 -8.64
N GLU A 82 -16.36 -12.72 -8.06
CA GLU A 82 -15.51 -11.54 -7.97
C GLU A 82 -15.11 -11.07 -9.37
N ASP A 83 -15.42 -9.81 -9.68
CA ASP A 83 -14.92 -9.14 -10.88
C ASP A 83 -13.49 -8.66 -10.62
N ALA A 84 -12.52 -9.52 -10.93
CA ALA A 84 -11.10 -9.25 -10.73
C ALA A 84 -10.65 -7.95 -11.43
N ALA A 85 -11.22 -7.62 -12.60
CA ALA A 85 -10.86 -6.42 -13.34
C ALA A 85 -11.33 -5.16 -12.62
N ARG A 86 -12.58 -5.16 -12.12
CA ARG A 86 -13.12 -4.04 -11.35
C ARG A 86 -12.41 -3.86 -10.01
N THR A 87 -12.08 -4.95 -9.32
CA THR A 87 -11.32 -4.90 -8.07
C THR A 87 -9.92 -4.33 -8.30
N GLU A 88 -9.22 -4.74 -9.36
CA GLU A 88 -7.89 -4.23 -9.70
C GLU A 88 -7.94 -2.73 -10.07
N ALA A 89 -8.94 -2.31 -10.83
CA ALA A 89 -9.15 -0.90 -11.17
C ALA A 89 -9.39 -0.04 -9.93
N LEU A 90 -10.22 -0.51 -8.98
CA LEU A 90 -10.45 0.20 -7.71
C LEU A 90 -9.19 0.26 -6.84
N ARG A 91 -8.38 -0.81 -6.84
CA ARG A 91 -7.09 -0.80 -6.14
C ARG A 91 -6.11 0.18 -6.75
N GLN A 92 -6.03 0.24 -8.09
CA GLN A 92 -5.17 1.21 -8.78
C GLN A 92 -5.61 2.65 -8.49
N GLN A 93 -6.92 2.91 -8.54
CA GLN A 93 -7.47 4.20 -8.18
C GLN A 93 -7.11 4.59 -6.75
N ALA A 94 -7.34 3.71 -5.77
CA ALA A 94 -7.00 3.96 -4.37
C ALA A 94 -5.51 4.23 -4.15
N ARG A 95 -4.61 3.54 -4.88
CA ARG A 95 -3.17 3.81 -4.83
C ARG A 95 -2.83 5.19 -5.39
N SER A 96 -3.41 5.55 -6.53
CA SER A 96 -3.19 6.87 -7.16
C SER A 96 -3.76 8.05 -6.35
N GLU A 97 -4.76 7.82 -5.50
CA GLU A 97 -5.35 8.85 -4.65
C GLU A 97 -4.60 9.03 -3.32
N THR A 98 -3.73 8.07 -2.95
CA THR A 98 -2.98 8.10 -1.69
C THR A 98 -1.92 9.20 -1.74
N LEU A 99 -1.95 10.10 -0.75
CA LEU A 99 -0.98 11.17 -0.63
C LEU A 99 0.37 10.64 -0.16
N THR A 100 1.42 10.91 -0.92
CA THR A 100 2.78 10.51 -0.56
C THR A 100 3.43 11.54 0.35
N LEU A 101 4.17 11.06 1.35
CA LEU A 101 4.91 11.87 2.30
C LEU A 101 6.32 12.13 1.77
N TYR A 102 6.74 13.39 1.80
CA TYR A 102 8.09 13.84 1.50
C TYR A 102 8.69 14.54 2.72
N GLU A 103 9.98 14.32 2.94
CA GLU A 103 10.75 15.01 3.98
C GLU A 103 11.38 16.27 3.35
N ASN A 104 11.13 17.44 3.94
CA ASN A 104 11.74 18.70 3.53
C ASN A 104 12.96 19.01 4.37
N ARG A 105 14.13 19.05 3.74
CA ARG A 105 15.40 19.46 4.34
C ARG A 105 15.73 20.89 3.91
N SER A 106 15.37 21.87 4.75
CA SER A 106 15.58 23.31 4.47
C SER A 106 17.05 23.76 4.59
N GLN A 107 17.90 23.00 5.29
CA GLN A 107 19.30 23.34 5.58
C GLN A 107 20.13 23.76 4.35
N PRO A 108 20.06 23.08 3.18
CA PRO A 108 20.79 23.49 1.98
C PRO A 108 20.39 24.89 1.49
N LEU A 109 19.11 25.27 1.61
CA LEU A 109 18.66 26.62 1.23
C LEU A 109 19.20 27.70 2.16
N THR A 110 19.22 27.43 3.46
CA THR A 110 19.79 28.36 4.44
C THR A 110 21.30 28.54 4.24
N GLN A 111 22.03 27.44 3.97
CA GLN A 111 23.46 27.50 3.64
C GLN A 111 23.73 28.28 2.35
N LEU A 112 22.87 28.11 1.34
CA LEU A 112 22.97 28.82 0.07
C LEU A 112 22.72 30.33 0.22
N GLN A 113 21.80 30.74 1.09
CA GLN A 113 21.59 32.16 1.44
C GLN A 113 22.82 32.76 2.13
N GLN A 114 23.44 32.03 3.06
CA GLN A 114 24.68 32.47 3.72
C GLN A 114 25.82 32.60 2.70
N ALA A 115 25.97 31.60 1.82
CA ALA A 115 26.96 31.66 0.74
C ALA A 115 26.73 32.87 -0.18
N LEU A 116 25.47 33.18 -0.54
CA LEU A 116 25.14 34.37 -1.31
C LEU A 116 25.61 35.65 -0.60
N LYS A 117 25.29 35.79 0.69
CA LYS A 117 25.66 36.94 1.51
C LYS A 117 27.17 37.13 1.54
N ASP A 118 27.93 36.06 1.78
CA ASP A 118 29.40 36.11 1.82
C ASP A 118 29.99 36.55 0.48
N LYS A 119 29.42 36.09 -0.64
CA LYS A 119 29.85 36.49 -1.99
C LYS A 119 29.54 37.96 -2.28
N VAL A 120 28.36 38.44 -1.91
CA VAL A 120 28.00 39.85 -2.09
C VAL A 120 28.90 40.75 -1.23
N PHE A 121 29.22 40.35 0.01
CA PHE A 121 30.18 41.07 0.85
C PHE A 121 31.57 41.17 0.23
N LEU A 122 32.05 40.08 -0.39
CA LEU A 122 33.32 40.06 -1.09
C LEU A 122 33.33 41.06 -2.26
N LEU A 123 32.20 41.21 -2.95
CA LEU A 123 32.03 42.16 -4.05
C LEU A 123 31.93 43.62 -3.58
N THR A 124 31.22 43.88 -2.48
CA THR A 124 31.06 45.24 -1.95
C THR A 124 32.32 45.78 -1.28
N ALA A 125 33.25 44.91 -0.86
CA ALA A 125 34.52 45.29 -0.26
C ALA A 125 35.46 46.07 -1.22
N ALA A 126 35.34 45.86 -2.53
CA ALA A 126 36.15 46.57 -3.52
C ALA A 126 35.56 47.94 -3.88
N GLU A 127 36.39 48.98 -4.00
CA GLU A 127 35.93 50.34 -4.33
C GLU A 127 35.38 50.45 -5.77
N SER A 128 35.98 49.74 -6.72
CA SER A 128 35.60 49.76 -8.13
C SER A 128 35.87 48.42 -8.82
N TYR A 129 35.34 48.24 -10.02
CA TYR A 129 35.56 47.03 -10.83
C TYR A 129 37.06 46.76 -11.09
N ASP A 130 37.85 47.81 -11.33
CA ASP A 130 39.29 47.67 -11.58
C ASP A 130 40.07 47.26 -10.33
N ALA A 131 39.59 47.67 -9.16
CA ALA A 131 40.16 47.33 -7.85
C ALA A 131 39.77 45.91 -7.38
N LEU A 132 38.90 45.19 -8.10
CA LEU A 132 38.56 43.81 -7.77
C LEU A 132 39.78 42.89 -7.96
N GLU A 133 40.13 42.15 -6.91
CA GLU A 133 41.12 41.09 -6.98
C GLU A 133 40.62 39.90 -7.84
N ALA A 134 41.54 39.06 -8.32
CA ALA A 134 41.23 37.88 -9.13
C ALA A 134 40.09 36.98 -8.58
N PRO A 135 40.00 36.66 -7.26
CA PRO A 135 38.88 35.89 -6.73
C PRO A 135 37.54 36.63 -6.85
N ALA A 136 37.51 37.94 -6.61
CA ALA A 136 36.29 38.75 -6.68
C ALA A 136 35.77 38.90 -8.12
N LYS A 137 36.67 39.05 -9.09
CA LYS A 137 36.31 39.07 -10.53
C LYS A 137 35.66 37.76 -10.98
N THR A 138 36.11 36.63 -10.43
CA THR A 138 35.51 35.33 -10.73
C THR A 138 34.10 35.25 -10.17
N VAL A 139 33.91 35.67 -8.92
CA VAL A 139 32.59 35.72 -8.28
C VAL A 139 31.64 36.62 -9.07
N TRP A 140 32.07 37.82 -9.48
CA TRP A 140 31.25 38.75 -10.27
C TRP A 140 30.75 38.12 -11.58
N ARG A 141 31.61 37.37 -12.28
CA ARG A 141 31.22 36.66 -13.51
C ARG A 141 30.19 35.57 -13.28
N GLU A 142 30.09 35.00 -12.08
CA GLU A 142 29.04 34.03 -11.72
C GLU A 142 27.66 34.69 -11.56
N PHE A 143 27.62 35.97 -11.18
CA PHE A 143 26.37 36.73 -11.07
C PHE A 143 25.88 37.25 -12.43
N LEU A 144 26.80 37.49 -13.35
CA LEU A 144 26.52 38.22 -14.59
C LEU A 144 26.06 37.27 -15.71
N PRO A 145 24.77 37.31 -16.12
CA PRO A 145 24.24 36.46 -17.18
C PRO A 145 24.93 36.76 -18.51
N GLU A 146 25.07 35.73 -19.35
CA GLU A 146 25.67 35.90 -20.69
C GLU A 146 24.86 36.84 -21.58
N THR A 147 23.53 36.89 -21.41
CA THR A 147 22.65 37.85 -22.07
C THR A 147 22.98 39.28 -21.67
N LEU A 148 23.18 39.53 -20.37
CA LEU A 148 23.51 40.86 -19.86
C LEU A 148 24.91 41.30 -20.29
N ARG A 149 25.86 40.34 -20.36
CA ARG A 149 27.22 40.58 -20.87
C ARG A 149 27.24 40.98 -22.34
N ALA A 150 26.34 40.41 -23.13
CA ALA A 150 26.21 40.74 -24.54
C ALA A 150 25.52 42.09 -24.76
N GLU A 151 24.56 42.45 -23.90
CA GLU A 151 23.79 43.71 -23.99
C GLU A 151 24.57 44.92 -23.46
N MET A 152 25.21 44.77 -22.30
CA MET A 152 25.93 45.85 -21.63
C MET A 152 27.42 45.63 -21.88
N SER A 153 27.95 46.24 -22.94
CA SER A 153 29.34 46.05 -23.38
C SER A 153 30.40 46.44 -22.34
N ASP A 154 29.99 47.04 -21.22
CA ASP A 154 30.85 47.46 -20.12
C ASP A 154 30.39 46.84 -18.78
N GLU A 155 31.11 45.81 -18.34
CA GLU A 155 30.86 45.14 -17.05
C GLU A 155 31.06 46.08 -15.85
N ALA A 156 31.87 47.14 -15.99
CA ALA A 156 32.14 48.08 -14.90
C ALA A 156 30.91 48.94 -14.59
N VAL A 157 30.11 49.29 -15.60
CA VAL A 157 28.85 50.05 -15.41
C VAL A 157 27.83 49.21 -14.62
N VAL A 158 27.65 47.95 -15.02
CA VAL A 158 26.77 47.00 -14.32
C VAL A 158 27.20 46.79 -12.87
N PHE A 159 28.52 46.72 -12.63
CA PHE A 159 29.07 46.57 -11.30
C PHE A 159 28.81 47.81 -10.42
N GLN A 160 28.94 49.02 -10.98
CA GLN A 160 28.60 50.24 -10.26
C GLN A 160 27.10 50.33 -9.95
N ASP A 161 26.23 50.01 -10.91
CA ASP A 161 24.78 49.97 -10.67
C ASP A 161 24.41 48.97 -9.55
N PHE A 162 25.07 47.81 -9.51
CA PHE A 162 24.92 46.82 -8.45
C PHE A 162 25.38 47.35 -7.09
N LYS A 163 26.51 48.06 -7.03
CA LYS A 163 27.00 48.69 -5.80
C LYS A 163 26.07 49.81 -5.33
N ASP A 164 25.60 50.65 -6.24
CA ASP A 164 24.69 51.77 -5.96
C ASP A 164 23.37 51.30 -5.36
N ALA A 165 22.87 50.15 -5.81
CA ALA A 165 21.71 49.48 -5.23
C ALA A 165 21.91 49.08 -3.75
N LEU A 166 23.14 48.76 -3.35
CA LEU A 166 23.51 48.28 -2.01
C LEU A 166 24.12 49.37 -1.11
N GLN A 167 24.37 50.58 -1.63
CA GLN A 167 25.02 51.66 -0.86
C GLN A 167 24.31 52.00 0.46
N ARG A 168 22.97 51.85 0.50
CA ARG A 168 22.15 52.12 1.69
C ARG A 168 22.19 51.01 2.73
N ASP A 169 22.65 49.82 2.36
CA ASP A 169 22.63 48.61 3.18
C ASP A 169 24.06 48.08 3.38
N THR A 170 24.85 48.81 4.17
CA THR A 170 26.27 48.52 4.41
C THR A 170 26.50 47.13 5.04
N GLN A 171 25.51 46.60 5.77
CA GLN A 171 25.58 45.28 6.41
C GLN A 171 24.82 44.18 5.65
N LEU A 172 24.25 44.50 4.49
CA LEU A 172 23.45 43.59 3.67
C LEU A 172 22.27 42.96 4.42
N GLU A 173 21.73 43.65 5.44
CA GLU A 173 20.62 43.13 6.24
C GLU A 173 19.29 43.19 5.48
N SER A 174 19.03 44.28 4.77
CA SER A 174 17.82 44.43 3.97
C SER A 174 17.88 43.57 2.72
N PHE A 175 19.07 43.45 2.11
CA PHE A 175 19.34 42.49 1.05
C PHE A 175 19.07 41.04 1.51
N GLN A 176 19.63 40.63 2.65
CA GLN A 176 19.43 39.28 3.17
C GLN A 176 17.96 39.03 3.49
N ARG A 177 17.26 40.01 4.08
CA ARG A 177 15.84 39.89 4.40
C ARG A 177 14.99 39.73 3.14
N ALA A 178 15.27 40.51 2.09
CA ALA A 178 14.58 40.38 0.81
C ALA A 178 14.76 38.99 0.19
N VAL A 179 16.00 38.47 0.19
CA VAL A 179 16.29 37.12 -0.33
C VAL A 179 15.62 36.05 0.53
N HIS A 180 15.69 36.16 1.85
CA HIS A 180 15.05 35.22 2.77
C HIS A 180 13.54 35.18 2.57
N ASN A 181 12.87 36.35 2.56
CA ASN A 181 11.43 36.48 2.34
C ASN A 181 11.01 35.92 0.98
N ALA A 182 11.81 36.16 -0.06
CA ALA A 182 11.55 35.60 -1.37
C ALA A 182 11.57 34.06 -1.32
N LEU A 183 12.46 33.46 -0.52
CA LEU A 183 12.64 32.02 -0.38
C LEU A 183 11.75 31.34 0.67
N THR A 184 11.12 32.10 1.59
CA THR A 184 10.42 31.55 2.77
C THR A 184 9.36 30.51 2.44
N ASP A 185 8.55 30.71 1.39
CA ASP A 185 7.53 29.71 1.05
C ASP A 185 8.15 28.40 0.59
N TRP A 186 9.30 28.43 -0.08
CA TRP A 186 10.01 27.23 -0.52
C TRP A 186 10.88 26.61 0.57
N GLU A 187 11.30 27.37 1.57
CA GLU A 187 11.85 26.80 2.80
C GLU A 187 10.78 25.99 3.55
N ARG A 188 9.53 26.45 3.55
CA ARG A 188 8.39 25.75 4.16
C ARG A 188 7.94 24.55 3.33
N ASP A 189 7.69 24.77 2.04
CA ASP A 189 7.03 23.81 1.15
C ASP A 189 8.01 22.86 0.45
N GLY A 190 9.28 23.26 0.35
CA GLY A 190 10.35 22.50 -0.26
C GLY A 190 10.44 22.66 -1.79
N ILE A 191 11.53 22.13 -2.34
CA ILE A 191 11.83 22.16 -3.77
C ILE A 191 11.95 20.73 -4.29
N LEU A 192 11.24 20.44 -5.38
CA LEU A 192 11.17 19.14 -6.02
C LEU A 192 11.66 19.21 -7.47
N LYS A 193 12.62 18.35 -7.83
CA LYS A 193 13.01 18.17 -9.24
C LYS A 193 12.00 17.32 -10.01
N SER A 194 11.62 16.20 -9.43
CA SER A 194 10.65 15.25 -9.96
C SER A 194 10.05 14.44 -8.81
N LEU A 195 8.83 13.93 -8.99
CA LEU A 195 8.23 13.01 -8.02
C LEU A 195 9.09 11.74 -7.93
N SER A 196 9.30 11.24 -6.71
CA SER A 196 10.05 10.01 -6.44
C SER A 196 9.24 8.73 -6.73
N HIS A 197 7.91 8.86 -6.83
CA HIS A 197 6.97 7.77 -7.03
C HIS A 197 6.30 7.83 -8.41
N GLY A 198 5.91 6.67 -8.93
CA GLY A 198 5.20 6.54 -10.20
C GLY A 198 3.70 6.86 -10.12
N PRO A 199 3.00 6.99 -11.27
CA PRO A 199 1.57 7.34 -11.33
C PRO A 199 0.63 6.40 -10.57
N ASN A 200 1.04 5.14 -10.36
CA ASN A 200 0.27 4.11 -9.67
C ASN A 200 0.67 3.91 -8.21
N GLU A 201 1.61 4.73 -7.71
CA GLU A 201 2.19 4.61 -6.38
C GLU A 201 1.78 5.78 -5.46
N GLY A 202 1.11 6.78 -6.01
CA GLY A 202 0.65 7.92 -5.23
C GLY A 202 0.10 9.07 -6.07
N ASN A 203 -0.41 10.06 -5.35
CA ASN A 203 -1.02 11.24 -5.93
C ASN A 203 0.00 12.15 -6.62
N GLN A 204 -0.23 12.41 -7.91
CA GLN A 204 0.64 13.21 -8.76
C GLN A 204 0.37 14.73 -8.67
N SER A 205 -0.74 15.14 -8.07
CA SER A 205 -1.12 16.55 -7.96
C SER A 205 -0.87 17.14 -6.58
N VAL A 206 -0.98 16.34 -5.52
CA VAL A 206 -0.83 16.78 -4.13
C VAL A 206 0.07 15.85 -3.36
N ILE A 207 1.01 16.41 -2.61
CA ILE A 207 1.92 15.69 -1.72
C ILE A 207 1.77 16.20 -0.28
N LEU A 208 2.18 15.36 0.67
CA LEU A 208 2.34 15.76 2.06
C LEU A 208 3.80 16.09 2.30
N VAL A 209 4.07 17.28 2.82
CA VAL A 209 5.41 17.74 3.14
C VAL A 209 5.57 17.74 4.66
N HIS A 210 6.66 17.16 5.13
CA HIS A 210 7.04 17.14 6.54
C HIS A 210 8.43 17.78 6.70
N PRO A 211 8.57 18.88 7.46
CA PRO A 211 9.86 19.49 7.74
C PRO A 211 10.71 18.55 8.59
N ALA A 212 11.96 18.30 8.20
CA ALA A 212 12.89 17.49 8.97
C ALA A 212 13.13 18.05 10.39
N ASP A 213 13.01 19.37 10.55
CA ASP A 213 13.27 20.08 11.80
C ASP A 213 12.04 20.18 12.74
N ALA A 214 10.84 19.75 12.31
CA ALA A 214 9.61 19.92 13.07
C ALA A 214 8.80 18.61 13.22
N GLU A 215 8.73 18.07 14.43
CA GLU A 215 8.17 16.73 14.71
C GLU A 215 6.69 16.53 14.34
N ASN A 216 5.88 17.58 14.12
CA ASN A 216 4.42 17.43 13.97
C ASN A 216 3.74 18.39 12.98
N THR A 217 4.46 18.97 12.01
CA THR A 217 3.85 19.89 11.05
C THR A 217 3.84 19.30 9.66
N THR A 218 2.93 18.35 9.40
CA THR A 218 2.70 17.86 8.04
C THR A 218 1.61 18.70 7.40
N HIS A 219 1.90 19.30 6.24
CA HIS A 219 0.93 20.06 5.46
C HIS A 219 0.83 19.55 4.02
N ARG A 220 -0.28 19.88 3.37
CA ARG A 220 -0.55 19.51 1.99
C ARG A 220 -0.03 20.59 1.05
N VAL A 221 0.68 20.18 0.02
CA VAL A 221 1.20 21.09 -1.00
C VAL A 221 0.92 20.53 -2.38
N GLU A 222 0.56 21.41 -3.31
CA GLU A 222 0.40 21.02 -4.71
C GLU A 222 1.77 20.83 -5.37
N VAL A 223 1.91 19.75 -6.13
CA VAL A 223 3.16 19.41 -6.81
C VAL A 223 3.61 20.53 -7.75
N LYS A 224 2.66 21.23 -8.39
CA LYS A 224 2.95 22.37 -9.27
C LYS A 224 3.63 23.55 -8.56
N ASP A 225 3.49 23.68 -7.24
CA ASP A 225 4.00 24.82 -6.48
C ASP A 225 5.41 24.57 -5.91
N VAL A 226 5.84 23.30 -5.84
CA VAL A 226 7.16 22.88 -5.35
C VAL A 226 8.14 22.50 -6.45
N ARG A 227 7.68 22.35 -7.70
CA ARG A 227 8.54 21.93 -8.81
C ARG A 227 9.46 23.05 -9.29
N ILE A 228 10.70 22.69 -9.62
CA ILE A 228 11.76 23.64 -10.04
C ILE A 228 11.34 24.53 -11.24
N PRO A 229 10.70 24.02 -12.33
CA PRO A 229 10.30 24.87 -13.45
C PRO A 229 9.33 26.00 -13.05
N GLU A 230 8.42 25.71 -12.13
CA GLU A 230 7.43 26.64 -11.62
C GLU A 230 8.03 27.59 -10.58
N PHE A 231 8.99 27.10 -9.79
CA PHE A 231 9.84 27.89 -8.90
C PHE A 231 10.59 28.98 -9.68
N ASP A 232 11.25 28.62 -10.79
CA ASP A 232 12.05 29.54 -11.62
C ASP A 232 11.24 30.75 -12.10
N ALA A 233 10.00 30.51 -12.53
CA ALA A 233 9.12 31.55 -13.04
C ALA A 233 8.67 32.53 -11.95
N LYS A 234 8.48 32.05 -10.71
CA LYS A 234 7.99 32.85 -9.57
C LYS A 234 9.12 33.51 -8.77
N LEU A 235 10.32 32.93 -8.74
CA LEU A 235 11.42 33.43 -7.91
C LEU A 235 11.84 34.85 -8.33
N ASN A 236 12.02 35.10 -9.63
CA ASN A 236 12.47 36.42 -10.09
C ASN A 236 11.46 37.52 -9.76
N SER A 237 10.15 37.27 -9.96
CA SER A 237 9.11 38.25 -9.60
C SER A 237 9.06 38.52 -8.10
N ARG A 238 9.26 37.47 -7.27
CA ARG A 238 9.32 37.64 -5.81
C ARG A 238 10.54 38.43 -5.36
N LEU A 239 11.71 38.17 -5.95
CA LEU A 239 12.91 38.94 -5.66
C LEU A 239 12.69 40.44 -5.98
N VAL A 240 12.09 40.75 -7.13
CA VAL A 240 11.73 42.14 -7.49
C VAL A 240 10.79 42.76 -6.44
N GLU A 241 9.74 42.04 -6.04
CA GLU A 241 8.78 42.53 -5.04
C GLU A 241 9.43 42.75 -3.67
N GLU A 242 10.24 41.81 -3.19
CA GLU A 242 10.88 41.90 -1.88
C GLU A 242 11.99 42.96 -1.84
N PHE A 243 12.81 43.08 -2.90
CA PHE A 243 13.80 44.17 -2.98
C PHE A 243 13.15 45.55 -3.01
N ARG A 244 12.00 45.69 -3.67
CA ARG A 244 11.21 46.93 -3.64
C ARG A 244 10.71 47.25 -2.22
N LYS A 245 10.19 46.24 -1.50
CA LYS A 245 9.71 46.41 -0.11
C LYS A 245 10.81 46.82 0.86
N GLU A 246 12.00 46.23 0.71
CA GLU A 246 13.16 46.51 1.57
C GLU A 246 13.90 47.83 1.19
N GLY A 247 13.41 48.57 0.20
CA GLY A 247 13.85 49.95 -0.07
C GLY A 247 15.01 50.09 -1.07
N VAL A 248 15.28 49.06 -1.88
CA VAL A 248 16.21 49.16 -3.01
C VAL A 248 15.67 50.19 -4.02
N PRO A 249 16.50 51.10 -4.57
CA PRO A 249 16.04 52.09 -5.55
C PRO A 249 15.43 51.41 -6.79
N GLU A 250 14.23 51.83 -7.22
CA GLU A 250 13.49 51.23 -8.35
C GLU A 250 14.33 51.08 -9.62
N GLN A 251 15.22 52.03 -9.89
CA GLN A 251 16.12 52.00 -11.06
C GLN A 251 17.09 50.80 -11.06
N HIS A 252 17.36 50.18 -9.90
CA HIS A 252 18.27 49.05 -9.78
C HIS A 252 17.59 47.73 -9.36
N VAL A 253 16.30 47.76 -8.98
CA VAL A 253 15.58 46.57 -8.48
C VAL A 253 15.61 45.42 -9.50
N ASP A 254 15.27 45.71 -10.75
CA ASP A 254 15.19 44.70 -11.81
C ASP A 254 16.56 44.07 -12.12
N LEU A 255 17.61 44.89 -12.12
CA LEU A 255 18.99 44.44 -12.35
C LEU A 255 19.47 43.57 -11.19
N MET A 256 19.25 44.02 -9.95
CA MET A 256 19.59 43.27 -8.74
C MET A 256 18.89 41.90 -8.71
N ALA A 257 17.57 41.88 -8.94
CA ALA A 257 16.80 40.64 -8.97
C ALA A 257 17.30 39.67 -10.03
N LYS A 258 17.62 40.16 -11.25
CA LYS A 258 18.17 39.33 -12.33
C LYS A 258 19.54 38.73 -11.99
N LEU A 259 20.45 39.52 -11.43
CA LEU A 259 21.79 39.06 -11.03
C LEU A 259 21.70 37.98 -9.94
N VAL A 260 20.90 38.23 -8.91
CA VAL A 260 20.70 37.29 -7.80
C VAL A 260 20.00 36.03 -8.30
N PHE A 261 18.95 36.16 -9.11
CA PHE A 261 18.26 35.02 -9.72
C PHE A 261 19.20 34.16 -10.55
N HIS A 262 20.04 34.78 -11.38
CA HIS A 262 21.01 34.06 -12.21
C HIS A 262 22.02 33.28 -11.38
N TRP A 263 22.47 33.83 -10.26
CA TRP A 263 23.40 33.14 -9.37
C TRP A 263 22.73 32.02 -8.57
N LEU A 264 21.50 32.24 -8.09
CA LEU A 264 20.74 31.27 -7.29
C LEU A 264 20.33 30.05 -8.13
N LYS A 265 19.70 30.28 -9.29
CA LYS A 265 19.08 29.26 -10.14
C LYS A 265 19.91 27.97 -10.32
N PRO A 266 21.17 28.00 -10.77
CA PRO A 266 21.95 26.78 -11.02
C PRO A 266 22.40 26.05 -9.75
N ARG A 267 22.30 26.69 -8.58
CA ARG A 267 22.78 26.17 -7.29
C ARG A 267 21.66 25.60 -6.42
N LEU A 268 20.42 25.66 -6.89
CA LEU A 268 19.27 25.13 -6.17
C LEU A 268 19.24 23.60 -6.26
N GLU A 269 19.45 22.96 -5.12
CA GLU A 269 19.30 21.53 -4.96
C GLU A 269 17.86 21.19 -4.49
N PRO A 270 17.32 20.02 -4.88
CA PRO A 270 16.04 19.57 -4.37
C PRO A 270 16.13 19.34 -2.86
N THR A 271 15.19 19.91 -2.10
CA THR A 271 15.11 19.76 -0.64
C THR A 271 14.14 18.68 -0.21
N LEU A 272 13.22 18.29 -1.11
CA LEU A 272 12.25 17.23 -0.87
C LEU A 272 12.82 15.87 -1.26
N THR A 273 12.84 14.95 -0.30
CA THR A 273 13.26 13.54 -0.48
C THR A 273 12.14 12.57 -0.17
#